data_AF-A0A3Q0F4V7-F1
#
_entry.id   AF-A0A3Q0F4V7-F1
#
_cell.length_a   1.000
_cell.length_b   1.000
_cell.length_c   1.000
_cell.angle_alpha   90.00
_cell.angle_beta   90.00
_cell.angle_gamma   90.00
#
_symmetry.space_group_name_H-M   'P 1'
#
loop_
_entity.id
_entity.type
_entity.pdbx_description
1 polymer ?
#
loop_
_entity_poly.entity_id
_entity_poly.type
_entity_poly.pdbx_seq_one_letter_code
_entity_poly.pdbx_strand_id
1 'polypeptide(L)'
;MAAAEHGIRVEPERKSLLSQHTEKHFTAGEIVRDIIIGVSDGLTVPFALAAGLSGANATSSIVLTAGIAEVAAGAISMGLGGYLAAKSENDNYLSGL
;
A
#
# COMPACT_ATOMS: atom_id res chain seq x y z
N MET A 1 49.31 -10.92 46.84
CA MET A 1 47.89 -10.96 47.23
C MET A 1 47.22 -9.77 46.52
N ALA A 2 46.88 -9.89 45.22
CA ALA A 2 45.63 -10.42 44.64
C ALA A 2 44.41 -9.60 45.14
N ALA A 3 43.52 -8.99 44.35
CA ALA A 3 43.15 -9.09 42.94
C ALA A 3 42.46 -7.75 42.51
N ALA A 4 42.78 -7.18 41.36
CA ALA A 4 42.09 -7.31 40.06
C ALA A 4 40.99 -6.26 39.82
N GLU A 5 41.25 -5.45 38.80
CA GLU A 5 40.33 -4.50 38.16
C GLU A 5 39.05 -5.22 37.74
N HIS A 6 37.89 -4.72 38.19
CA HIS A 6 36.59 -5.20 37.69
C HIS A 6 36.12 -4.31 36.54
N GLY A 7 36.90 -4.31 35.46
CA GLY A 7 36.42 -3.93 34.15
C GLY A 7 35.42 -4.98 33.68
N ILE A 8 34.12 -4.67 33.77
CA ILE A 8 33.06 -5.47 33.17
C ILE A 8 33.23 -5.38 31.65
N ARG A 9 34.02 -6.31 31.13
CA ARG A 9 34.30 -6.55 29.72
C ARG A 9 33.11 -7.31 29.14
N VAL A 10 31.96 -6.65 29.02
CA VAL A 10 30.77 -7.21 28.39
C VAL A 10 30.39 -6.29 27.26
N GLU A 11 30.95 -6.50 26.06
CA GLU A 11 30.33 -5.98 24.82
C GLU A 11 30.84 -6.58 23.47
N PRO A 12 31.26 -7.85 23.33
CA PRO A 12 31.26 -8.47 22.00
C PRO A 12 29.92 -9.16 21.66
N GLU A 13 29.19 -9.66 22.66
CA GLU A 13 27.98 -10.48 22.42
C GLU A 13 26.70 -9.67 22.18
N ARG A 14 26.53 -8.49 22.80
CA ARG A 14 25.34 -7.65 22.57
C ARG A 14 25.28 -7.06 21.16
N LYS A 15 26.44 -6.79 20.55
CA LYS A 15 26.53 -6.32 19.15
C LYS A 15 26.06 -7.39 18.16
N SER A 16 26.22 -8.67 18.49
CA SER A 16 25.74 -9.77 17.65
C SER A 16 24.22 -9.92 17.70
N LEU A 17 23.60 -9.70 18.86
CA LEU A 17 22.14 -9.83 19.04
C LEU A 17 21.35 -8.71 18.37
N LEU A 18 21.95 -7.53 18.22
CA LEU A 18 21.37 -6.40 17.47
C LEU A 18 21.54 -6.54 15.95
N SER A 19 22.41 -7.43 15.48
CA SER A 19 22.81 -7.53 14.06
C SER A 19 22.00 -8.53 13.23
N GLN A 20 20.93 -9.14 13.77
CA GLN A 20 20.21 -10.23 13.10
C GLN A 20 18.75 -9.96 12.72
N HIS A 21 18.19 -8.80 13.01
CA HIS A 21 16.90 -8.39 12.43
C HIS A 21 17.12 -7.72 11.07
N THR A 22 17.52 -8.51 10.07
CA THR A 22 17.30 -8.12 8.67
C THR A 22 15.86 -8.49 8.33
N GLU A 23 14.93 -7.57 8.62
CA GLU A 23 13.55 -7.63 8.14
C GLU A 23 13.60 -7.76 6.60
N LYS A 24 13.28 -8.94 6.05
CA LYS A 24 13.06 -9.04 4.61
C LYS A 24 11.75 -8.33 4.31
N HIS A 25 11.82 -7.02 4.06
CA HIS A 25 10.69 -6.22 3.61
C HIS A 25 10.17 -6.85 2.30
N PHE A 26 9.14 -7.68 2.43
CA PHE A 26 8.60 -8.48 1.34
C PHE A 26 7.71 -7.57 0.50
N THR A 27 8.31 -6.93 -0.50
CA THR A 27 7.66 -5.97 -1.43
C THR A 27 6.47 -6.57 -2.19
N ALA A 28 6.39 -7.90 -2.29
CA ALA A 28 5.22 -8.57 -2.84
C ALA A 28 3.94 -8.34 -2.00
N GLY A 29 4.05 -7.99 -0.72
CA GLY A 29 2.89 -7.62 0.11
C GLY A 29 2.22 -6.32 -0.33
N GLU A 30 3.00 -5.32 -0.78
CA GLU A 30 2.48 -4.03 -1.24
C GLU A 30 1.76 -4.20 -2.58
N ILE A 31 2.38 -4.90 -3.53
CA ILE A 31 1.75 -5.19 -4.83
C ILE A 31 0.44 -5.96 -4.67
N VAL A 32 0.43 -7.00 -3.83
CA VAL A 32 -0.78 -7.79 -3.58
C VAL A 32 -1.86 -6.94 -2.90
N ARG A 33 -1.49 -6.09 -1.94
CA ARG A 33 -2.41 -5.16 -1.29
C ARG A 33 -3.07 -4.21 -2.30
N ASP A 34 -2.28 -3.59 -3.17
CA ASP A 34 -2.78 -2.63 -4.16
C ASP A 34 -3.74 -3.31 -5.15
N ILE A 35 -3.44 -4.55 -5.57
CA ILE A 35 -4.34 -5.36 -6.40
C ILE A 35 -5.66 -5.62 -5.67
N ILE A 36 -5.62 -6.04 -4.40
CA ILE A 36 -6.84 -6.32 -3.63
C ILE A 36 -7.69 -5.07 -3.45
N ILE A 37 -7.07 -3.92 -3.15
CA ILE A 37 -7.77 -2.63 -3.04
C ILE A 37 -8.43 -2.29 -4.38
N GLY A 38 -7.70 -2.35 -5.49
CA GLY A 38 -8.22 -2.07 -6.82
C GLY A 38 -9.38 -2.98 -7.24
N VAL A 39 -9.27 -4.29 -6.99
CA VAL A 39 -10.34 -5.25 -7.28
C VAL A 39 -11.56 -5.01 -6.40
N SER A 40 -11.36 -4.71 -5.11
CA SER A 40 -12.45 -4.46 -4.18
C SER A 40 -13.28 -3.24 -4.58
N ASP A 41 -12.61 -2.14 -4.93
CA ASP A 41 -13.26 -0.91 -5.40
C ASP A 41 -13.91 -1.11 -6.78
N GLY A 42 -13.18 -1.73 -7.72
CA GLY A 42 -13.63 -1.99 -9.09
C GLY A 42 -14.83 -2.95 -9.19
N LEU A 43 -15.11 -3.74 -8.15
CA LEU A 43 -16.33 -4.54 -8.05
C LEU A 43 -17.43 -3.80 -7.32
N THR A 44 -17.11 -3.18 -6.18
CA THR A 44 -18.13 -2.62 -5.27
C THR A 44 -18.77 -1.37 -5.84
N VAL A 45 -17.97 -0.43 -6.34
CA VAL A 45 -18.48 0.89 -6.78
C VAL A 45 -19.31 0.76 -8.06
N PRO A 46 -18.85 0.11 -9.14
CA PRO A 46 -19.67 -0.07 -10.35
C PRO A 46 -20.92 -0.92 -10.08
N PHE A 47 -20.86 -1.89 -9.17
CA PHE A 47 -22.05 -2.66 -8.78
C PHE A 47 -23.08 -1.79 -8.08
N ALA A 48 -22.67 -1.01 -7.07
CA ALA A 48 -23.57 -0.11 -6.36
C ALA A 48 -24.17 0.95 -7.31
N LEU A 49 -23.36 1.50 -8.21
CA LEU A 49 -23.82 2.43 -9.25
C LEU A 49 -24.84 1.79 -10.19
N ALA A 50 -24.57 0.58 -10.69
CA ALA A 50 -25.49 -0.14 -11.56
C ALA A 50 -26.81 -0.49 -10.86
N ALA A 51 -26.75 -0.93 -9.59
CA ALA A 51 -27.91 -1.22 -8.77
C ALA A 51 -28.74 0.04 -8.50
N GLY A 52 -28.09 1.16 -8.17
CA GLY A 52 -28.76 2.44 -7.93
C GLY A 52 -29.48 2.97 -9.17
N LEU A 53 -28.81 2.97 -10.33
CA LEU A 53 -29.41 3.39 -11.59
C LEU A 53 -30.55 2.47 -12.03
N SER A 54 -30.39 1.15 -11.85
CA SER A 54 -31.47 0.19 -12.13
C SER A 54 -32.68 0.40 -11.23
N GLY A 55 -32.46 0.68 -9.93
CA GLY A 55 -33.50 1.02 -8.97
C GLY A 55 -34.21 2.35 -9.27
N ALA A 56 -33.53 3.28 -9.95
CA ALA A 56 -34.09 4.54 -10.42
C ALA A 56 -34.81 4.43 -11.78
N ASN A 57 -35.11 3.20 -12.25
CA ASN A 57 -35.73 2.92 -13.56
C ASN A 57 -34.93 3.47 -14.76
N ALA A 58 -33.60 3.61 -14.65
CA ALA A 58 -32.76 3.97 -15.79
C ALA A 58 -32.75 2.85 -16.85
N THR A 59 -32.57 3.23 -18.12
CA THR A 59 -32.45 2.26 -19.22
C THR A 59 -31.12 1.51 -19.13
N SER A 60 -31.09 0.25 -19.60
CA SER A 60 -29.88 -0.58 -19.55
C SER A 60 -28.69 0.03 -20.29
N SER A 61 -28.94 0.82 -21.35
CA SER A 61 -27.88 1.56 -22.05
C SER A 61 -27.22 2.59 -21.13
N ILE A 62 -28.01 3.37 -20.38
CA ILE A 62 -27.49 4.34 -19.40
C ILE A 62 -26.67 3.62 -18.33
N VAL A 63 -27.21 2.55 -17.74
CA VAL A 63 -26.52 1.76 -16.70
C VAL A 63 -25.16 1.26 -17.20
N LEU A 64 -25.11 0.70 -18.41
CA LEU A 64 -23.88 0.17 -18.99
C LEU A 64 -22.87 1.28 -19.30
N THR A 65 -23.31 2.37 -19.93
CA THR A 65 -22.41 3.48 -20.27
C THR A 65 -21.85 4.17 -19.03
N ALA A 66 -22.68 4.35 -17.99
CA ALA A 66 -22.26 4.92 -16.72
C ALA A 66 -21.29 3.99 -15.98
N GLY A 67 -21.57 2.68 -15.96
CA GLY A 67 -20.67 1.69 -15.35
C GLY A 67 -19.30 1.62 -16.03
N ILE A 68 -19.25 1.63 -17.37
CA ILE A 68 -17.97 1.64 -18.11
C ILE A 68 -17.22 2.95 -17.86
N ALA A 69 -17.92 4.09 -17.86
CA ALA A 69 -17.32 5.38 -17.57
C ALA A 69 -16.74 5.42 -16.15
N GLU A 70 -17.45 4.90 -15.16
CA GLU A 70 -17.01 4.80 -13.77
C GLU A 70 -15.76 3.92 -13.63
N VAL A 71 -15.74 2.73 -14.25
CA VAL A 71 -14.57 1.84 -14.22
C VAL A 71 -13.35 2.52 -14.83
N ALA A 72 -13.51 3.18 -15.98
CA ALA A 72 -12.41 3.88 -16.65
C ALA A 72 -11.90 5.07 -15.81
N ALA A 73 -12.81 5.90 -15.29
CA ALA A 73 -12.47 7.03 -14.46
C ALA A 73 -11.79 6.60 -13.14
N GLY A 74 -12.33 5.58 -12.48
CA GLY A 74 -11.80 5.00 -11.25
C GLY A 74 -10.40 4.42 -11.46
N ALA A 75 -10.19 3.63 -12.51
CA ALA A 75 -8.87 3.04 -12.81
C ALA A 75 -7.80 4.11 -13.07
N ILE A 76 -8.13 5.18 -13.82
CA ILE A 76 -7.22 6.30 -14.06
C ILE A 76 -6.91 7.04 -12.75
N SER A 77 -7.95 7.33 -11.96
CA SER A 77 -7.82 8.03 -10.68
C SER A 77 -6.91 7.26 -9.71
N MET A 78 -7.16 5.97 -9.52
CA MET A 78 -6.37 5.13 -8.60
C MET A 78 -4.95 4.90 -9.11
N GLY A 79 -4.77 4.69 -10.43
CA GLY A 79 -3.45 4.52 -11.02
C GLY A 79 -2.58 5.77 -10.90
N LEU A 80 -3.13 6.94 -11.21
CA LEU A 80 -2.43 8.21 -11.03
C LEU A 80 -2.23 8.54 -9.55
N GLY A 81 -3.22 8.25 -8.70
CA GLY A 81 -3.14 8.45 -7.26
C GLY A 81 -2.00 7.63 -6.64
N GLY A 82 -1.89 6.35 -6.98
CA GLY A 82 -0.79 5.49 -6.54
C GLY A 82 0.58 5.96 -7.04
N TYR A 83 0.67 6.34 -8.32
CA TYR A 83 1.93 6.88 -8.87
C TYR A 83 2.37 8.18 -8.16
N LEU A 84 1.43 9.12 -7.97
CA LEU A 84 1.72 10.38 -7.29
C LEU A 84 2.07 10.18 -5.83
N ALA A 85 1.42 9.24 -5.13
CA ALA A 85 1.77 8.87 -3.77
C ALA A 85 3.21 8.33 -3.68
N ALA A 86 3.56 7.37 -4.54
CA ALA A 86 4.91 6.80 -4.59
C ALA A 86 5.97 7.86 -4.93
N LYS A 87 5.68 8.75 -5.88
CA LYS A 87 6.57 9.87 -6.21
C LYS A 87 6.75 10.83 -5.04
N SER A 88 5.66 11.20 -4.37
CA SER A 88 5.69 12.10 -3.22
C SER A 88 6.47 11.50 -2.06
N GLU A 89 6.37 10.20 -1.83
CA GLU A 89 7.13 9.50 -0.79
C GLU A 89 8.63 9.49 -1.11
N ASN A 90 9.00 9.26 -2.36
CA ASN A 90 10.39 9.34 -2.82
C ASN A 90 10.95 10.77 -2.68
N ASP A 91 10.22 11.79 -3.13
CA ASP A 91 10.65 13.18 -3.05
C ASP A 91 10.80 13.63 -1.58
N ASN A 92 9.87 13.23 -0.70
CA ASN A 92 9.97 13.48 0.73
C ASN A 92 11.19 12.77 1.35
N TYR A 93 11.45 11.52 0.99
CA TYR A 93 12.61 10.76 1.48
C TYR A 93 13.93 11.45 1.09
N LEU A 94 14.04 11.90 -0.17
CA LEU A 94 15.23 12.60 -0.66
C LEU A 94 15.40 13.99 -0.05
N SER A 95 14.31 14.68 0.29
CA SER A 95 14.36 16.03 0.88
C SER A 95 14.84 16.07 2.34
N GLY A 96 14.78 14.93 3.04
CA GLY A 96 15.21 14.80 4.44
C GLY A 96 16.67 14.37 4.63
N LEU A 97 17.41 14.13 3.54
CA LEU A 97 18.84 13.81 3.48
C LEU A 97 19.66 15.09 3.24
#